data_AF-A0A1C5NS21-F1
#
_entry.id   AF-A0A1C5NS21-F1
#
_cell.length_a   1.000
_cell.length_b   1.000
_cell.length_c   1.000
_cell.angle_alpha   90.00
_cell.angle_beta   90.00
_cell.angle_gamma   90.00
#
_symmetry.space_group_name_H-M   'P 1'
#
loop_
_entity.id
_entity.type
_entity.pdbx_description
1 polymer ?
#
loop_
_entity_poly.entity_id
_entity_poly.type
_entity_poly.pdbx_seq_one_letter_code
_entity_poly.pdbx_strand_id
1 'polypeptide(L)' 'MRKFEVGKRYESGAVKFEIVARTAKTVTYKLIQHAGRINERAGEAKKVKVKDWGDTEYFFTGIYEVMA' A
#
# COMPACT_ATOMS: atom_id res chain seq x y z
N MET A 1 -7.51 6.44 14.43
CA MET A 1 -7.19 5.22 13.67
C MET A 1 -7.18 5.53 12.17
N ARG A 2 -5.99 5.76 11.60
CA ARG A 2 -5.80 5.91 10.15
C ARG A 2 -5.91 4.54 9.49
N LYS A 3 -6.57 4.50 8.34
CA LYS A 3 -6.86 3.27 7.58
C LYS A 3 -6.43 3.45 6.15
N PHE A 4 -6.08 2.34 5.51
CA PHE A 4 -5.89 2.33 4.08
C PHE A 4 -7.19 2.65 3.34
N GLU A 5 -7.11 3.58 2.41
CA GLU A 5 -8.22 4.05 1.58
C GLU A 5 -7.99 3.65 0.13
N VAL A 6 -9.04 3.15 -0.52
CA VAL A 6 -8.99 2.79 -1.95
C VAL A 6 -8.74 4.04 -2.79
N GLY A 7 -7.83 3.93 -3.76
CA GLY A 7 -7.39 5.02 -4.63
C GLY A 7 -6.28 5.89 -4.03
N LYS A 8 -5.93 5.72 -2.75
CA LYS A 8 -4.80 6.44 -2.14
C LYS A 8 -3.48 5.70 -2.41
N ARG A 9 -2.41 6.49 -2.43
CA ARG A 9 -1.02 6.04 -2.57
C ARG A 9 -0.27 6.29 -1.27
N TYR A 10 0.39 5.25 -0.77
CA TYR A 10 1.18 5.27 0.47
C TYR A 10 2.64 5.05 0.11
N GLU A 11 3.56 5.75 0.76
CA GLU A 11 4.99 5.70 0.47
C GLU A 11 5.72 4.79 1.45
N SER A 12 6.67 4.01 0.95
CA SER A 12 7.63 3.31 1.78
C SER A 12 8.95 3.20 1.02
N GLY A 13 9.98 3.89 1.50
CA GLY A 13 11.23 4.05 0.78
C GLY A 13 11.01 4.79 -0.55
N ALA A 14 11.61 4.31 -1.63
CA ALA A 14 11.56 4.97 -2.95
C ALA A 14 10.36 4.54 -3.84
N VAL A 15 9.40 3.78 -3.31
CA VAL A 15 8.24 3.26 -4.06
C VAL A 15 6.94 3.68 -3.41
N LYS A 16 5.85 3.67 -4.19
CA LYS A 16 4.50 3.92 -3.67
C LYS A 16 3.62 2.68 -3.79
N PHE A 17 2.61 2.58 -2.94
CA PHE A 17 1.64 1.51 -2.89
C PHE A 17 0.25 2.09 -3.09
N GLU A 18 -0.36 1.80 -4.23
CA GLU A 18 -1.72 2.22 -4.52
C GLU A 18 -2.70 1.17 -4.04
N ILE A 19 -3.62 1.53 -3.15
CA ILE A 19 -4.64 0.61 -2.64
C ILE A 19 -5.78 0.53 -3.64
N VAL A 20 -6.02 -0.66 -4.20
CA VAL A 20 -7.06 -0.88 -5.22
C VAL A 20 -8.31 -1.56 -4.65
N ALA A 21 -8.19 -2.23 -3.49
CA ALA A 21 -9.33 -2.75 -2.75
C ALA A 21 -9.03 -2.85 -1.26
N ARG A 22 -10.06 -2.74 -0.42
CA ARG A 22 -9.93 -2.82 1.04
C ARG A 22 -11.09 -3.59 1.64
N THR A 23 -10.78 -4.49 2.57
CA THR A 23 -11.75 -5.19 3.42
C THR A 23 -11.44 -4.89 4.88
N ALA A 24 -12.19 -5.48 5.82
CA ALA A 24 -11.89 -5.35 7.25
C ALA A 24 -10.53 -5.92 7.67
N LYS A 25 -9.99 -6.92 6.95
CA LYS A 25 -8.76 -7.65 7.35
C LYS A 25 -7.64 -7.60 6.32
N THR A 26 -7.91 -7.10 5.12
CA THR A 26 -6.96 -7.17 4.00
C THR A 26 -7.03 -5.94 3.13
N VAL A 27 -5.90 -5.60 2.51
CA VAL A 27 -5.84 -4.67 1.38
C VAL A 27 -5.31 -5.39 0.15
N THR A 28 -5.75 -4.92 -1.01
CA THR A 28 -5.14 -5.25 -2.30
C THR A 28 -4.43 -3.99 -2.78
N TYR A 29 -3.14 -4.10 -3.09
CA TYR A 29 -2.30 -2.98 -3.52
C TYR A 29 -1.65 -3.26 -4.86
N LYS A 30 -1.25 -2.19 -5.56
CA LYS A 30 -0.27 -2.23 -6.66
C LYS A 30 0.98 -1.47 -6.23
N LEU A 31 2.15 -2.06 -6.45
CA LEU A 31 3.42 -1.35 -6.25
C LEU A 31 3.65 -0.44 -7.46
N ILE A 32 3.87 0.84 -7.19
CA ILE A 32 4.16 1.88 -8.17
C ILE A 32 5.65 2.20 -8.10
N GLN A 33 6.38 1.85 -9.16
CA GLN A 33 7.80 2.18 -9.34
C GLN A 33 7.92 3.53 -10.04
N HIS A 34 8.94 4.30 -9.66
CA HIS A 34 9.25 5.61 -10.27
C HIS A 34 8.05 6.57 -10.29
N ALA A 35 7.29 6.64 -9.18
CA ALA A 35 6.10 7.45 -9.12
C ALA A 35 6.38 8.92 -9.49
N GLY A 36 5.59 9.48 -10.42
CA GLY A 36 5.74 10.84 -10.94
C GLY A 36 6.85 11.03 -11.99
N ARG A 37 7.49 9.95 -12.46
CA ARG A 37 8.47 9.99 -13.56
C ARG A 37 7.84 9.48 -14.86
N ILE A 38 8.46 9.82 -15.99
CA ILE A 38 7.99 9.38 -17.33
C ILE A 38 7.94 7.85 -17.48
N ASN A 39 8.76 7.13 -16.71
CA ASN A 39 8.80 5.68 -16.66
C ASN A 39 8.07 5.09 -15.44
N GLU A 40 7.04 5.76 -14.92
CA GLU A 40 6.16 5.22 -13.86
C GLU A 40 5.55 3.89 -14.31
N ARG A 41 5.60 2.88 -13.44
CA ARG A 41 5.03 1.55 -13.71
C ARG A 41 4.26 1.03 -12.51
N ALA A 42 3.03 0.61 -12.74
CA ALA A 42 2.23 -0.13 -11.78
C ALA A 42 2.45 -1.64 -11.97
N GLY A 43 2.88 -2.32 -10.91
CA GLY A 43 2.96 -3.78 -10.90
C GLY A 43 1.59 -4.45 -10.75
N GLU A 44 1.62 -5.77 -10.64
CA GLU A 44 0.41 -6.58 -10.40
C GLU A 44 -0.26 -6.26 -9.06
N ALA A 45 -1.57 -6.47 -9.02
CA ALA A 45 -2.35 -6.34 -7.80
C ALA A 45 -2.07 -7.52 -6.85
N LYS A 46 -1.66 -7.22 -5.61
CA LYS A 46 -1.34 -8.21 -4.58
C LYS A 46 -2.20 -7.99 -3.35
N LYS A 47 -2.72 -9.07 -2.78
CA LYS A 47 -3.56 -9.05 -1.57
C LYS A 47 -2.73 -9.41 -0.34
N VAL A 48 -2.88 -8.65 0.74
CA VAL A 48 -2.15 -8.83 2.00
C VAL A 48 -3.05 -8.56 3.20
N LYS A 49 -2.73 -9.17 4.34
CA LYS A 49 -3.40 -8.89 5.61
C LYS A 49 -2.93 -7.54 6.15
N VAL A 50 -3.89 -6.77 6.67
CA VAL A 50 -3.62 -5.56 7.43
C VAL A 50 -3.45 -5.94 8.91
N LYS A 51 -2.58 -5.23 9.60
CA LYS A 51 -2.38 -5.31 11.05
C LYS A 51 -2.73 -3.97 11.67
N ASP A 52 -3.38 -4.01 12.83
CA ASP A 52 -3.66 -2.83 13.64
C ASP A 52 -2.44 -2.48 14.49
N TRP A 53 -2.06 -1.20 14.49
CA TRP A 53 -1.04 -0.60 15.34
C TRP A 53 -1.65 0.61 16.06
N GLY A 54 -2.63 0.35 16.92
CA GLY A 54 -3.31 1.36 17.74
C GLY A 54 -3.95 2.48 16.92
N ASP A 55 -3.17 3.52 16.63
CA ASP A 55 -3.59 4.71 15.90
C ASP A 55 -3.49 4.60 14.37
N THR A 56 -2.81 3.59 13.84
CA THR A 56 -2.71 3.33 12.40
C THR A 56 -2.83 1.84 12.07
N GLU A 57 -3.04 1.55 10.79
CA GLU A 57 -2.98 0.21 10.22
C GLU A 57 -1.72 0.10 9.36
N TYR A 58 -1.12 -1.09 9.29
CA TYR A 58 0.08 -1.34 8.49
C TYR A 58 0.06 -2.73 7.84
N PHE A 59 0.83 -2.91 6.77
CA PHE A 59 1.06 -4.22 6.15
C PHE A 59 2.50 -4.37 5.66
N PHE A 60 2.92 -5.62 5.44
CA PHE A 60 4.24 -5.95 4.92
C PHE A 60 4.17 -6.55 3.53
N THR A 61 5.09 -6.17 2.65
CA THR A 61 5.24 -6.80 1.33
C THR A 61 6.47 -7.71 1.24
N GLY A 62 7.01 -8.12 2.39
CA GLY A 62 8.27 -8.86 2.52
C GLY A 62 9.46 -7.94 2.80
N ILE A 63 9.69 -6.93 1.95
CA ILE A 63 10.81 -5.99 2.07
C ILE A 63 10.39 -4.56 2.45
N TYR A 64 9.09 -4.27 2.46
CA TYR A 64 8.55 -2.97 2.80
C TYR A 64 7.54 -3.10 3.94
N GLU A 65 7.58 -2.12 4.84
CA GLU A 65 6.55 -1.84 5.84
C GLU A 65 5.78 -0.61 5.36
N VAL A 66 4.47 -0.76 5.15
CA VAL A 66 3.62 0.31 4.64
C VAL A 66 2.61 0.69 5.72
N MET A 67 2.57 1.97 6.08
CA MET A 67 1.64 2.54 7.06
C MET A 67 0.56 3.38 6.38
N ALA A 68 -0.63 3.42 6.98
CA ALA A 68 -1.76 4.25 6.55
C ALA A 68 -1.70 5.70 7.08
#